data_AF-A0A8B8FWN3-F1
#
_entry.id   AF-A0A8B8FWN3-F1
#
_cell.length_a   1.000
_cell.length_b   1.000
_cell.length_c   1.000
_cell.angle_alpha   90.00
_cell.angle_beta   90.00
_cell.angle_gamma   90.00
#
_symmetry.space_group_name_H-M   'P 1'
#
loop_
_entity.id
_entity.type
_entity.pdbx_description
1 polymer ?
#
loop_
_entity_poly.entity_id
_entity_poly.type
_entity_poly.pdbx_seq_one_letter_code
_entity_poly.pdbx_strand_id
1 'polypeptide(L)'
;MDQFVIKKSKPKDSTIENSLAHKNDLNIKTPETCIPSSSFTSVDIRINDIIYFVNRVLSHSEIHTVINNIWTPDITFKFPIHKNFDKNKKGQTSKFQFNWLLRWRWLAYSEKEDGAFCKLCVAFSKSEGGINGQKLGALVINKFDNWKHAIETFTKHDKLNYHIKSVIDTDNFSKTRNNPSISIENQLDTARNTIQTSNEGNFRELLRYRARGDLKFKTFFEGPGERNKYISPTSQNAIIDCCNTVILNKIVAKINKAKCFTVLVDETADVSGIEQVSLCAKYVDVDELVVRKDFLQRSG
;
A
#
# COMPACT_ATOMS: atom_id res chain seq x y z
N MET A 1 13.86 7.87 36.45
CA MET A 1 14.49 6.68 37.05
C MET A 1 14.43 6.81 38.55
N ASP A 2 13.45 6.15 39.16
CA ASP A 2 13.28 6.19 40.61
C ASP A 2 14.16 5.12 41.25
N GLN A 3 14.87 5.49 42.32
CA GLN A 3 15.78 4.60 43.04
C GLN A 3 15.28 4.40 44.46
N PHE A 4 14.94 3.15 44.80
CA PHE A 4 14.53 2.79 46.15
C PHE A 4 15.65 1.99 46.82
N VAL A 5 16.19 2.52 47.92
CA VAL A 5 17.19 1.81 48.75
C VAL A 5 16.45 0.95 49.76
N ILE A 6 16.60 -0.37 49.64
CA ILE A 6 15.95 -1.32 50.55
C ILE A 6 17.00 -1.81 51.56
N LYS A 7 16.81 -1.48 52.84
CA LYS A 7 17.56 -2.08 53.96
C LYS A 7 16.80 -3.30 54.45
N LYS A 8 17.44 -4.47 54.48
CA LYS A 8 16.79 -5.72 54.89
C LYS A 8 16.43 -5.71 56.38
N SER A 9 15.16 -5.95 56.69
CA SER A 9 14.68 -6.40 58.01
C SER A 9 14.68 -7.95 58.07
N LYS A 10 14.75 -8.53 59.27
CA LYS A 10 14.77 -9.99 59.50
C LYS A 10 13.42 -10.65 59.10
N PRO A 11 13.39 -11.93 58.66
CA PRO A 11 12.20 -12.55 58.07
C PRO A 11 11.16 -12.98 59.11
N LYS A 12 9.86 -12.89 58.75
CA LYS A 12 8.72 -13.58 59.39
C LYS A 12 7.86 -14.26 58.30
N ASP A 13 7.35 -15.44 58.62
CA ASP A 13 6.62 -16.40 57.76
C ASP A 13 5.15 -16.07 57.45
N SER A 14 4.61 -16.80 56.45
CA SER A 14 3.20 -17.19 56.16
C SER A 14 2.28 -16.16 55.45
N THR A 15 1.26 -16.48 54.62
CA THR A 15 0.81 -17.64 53.80
C THR A 15 -0.33 -17.13 52.87
N ILE A 16 -0.36 -17.67 51.64
CA ILE A 16 -1.40 -17.87 50.57
C ILE A 16 -2.89 -17.55 50.87
N GLU A 17 -3.63 -16.99 49.88
CA GLU A 17 -4.88 -17.58 49.28
C GLU A 17 -5.46 -16.87 48.02
N ASN A 18 -6.05 -17.70 47.14
CA ASN A 18 -6.64 -17.46 45.81
C ASN A 18 -8.17 -17.26 45.86
N SER A 19 -8.79 -16.68 44.82
CA SER A 19 -10.04 -17.23 44.21
C SER A 19 -10.46 -16.55 42.89
N LEU A 20 -11.01 -17.37 41.98
CA LEU A 20 -11.57 -17.07 40.64
C LEU A 20 -13.09 -16.79 40.69
N ALA A 21 -13.66 -16.17 39.64
CA ALA A 21 -14.75 -16.74 38.81
C ALA A 21 -15.23 -15.84 37.64
N HIS A 22 -15.50 -16.51 36.51
CA HIS A 22 -16.09 -16.08 35.23
C HIS A 22 -17.60 -15.77 35.27
N LYS A 23 -18.12 -15.01 34.28
CA LYS A 23 -19.16 -15.46 33.32
C LYS A 23 -19.44 -14.44 32.20
N ASN A 24 -19.64 -15.00 30.99
CA ASN A 24 -20.00 -14.36 29.71
C ASN A 24 -21.52 -14.19 29.57
N ASP A 25 -21.98 -13.31 28.69
CA ASP A 25 -22.98 -13.64 27.64
C ASP A 25 -23.11 -12.53 26.57
N LEU A 26 -23.16 -12.97 25.31
CA LEU A 26 -23.29 -12.20 24.06
C LEU A 26 -24.75 -12.20 23.58
N ASN A 27 -25.22 -11.10 22.97
CA ASN A 27 -26.49 -11.10 22.21
C ASN A 27 -26.37 -10.29 20.91
N ILE A 28 -26.67 -10.93 19.77
CA ILE A 28 -26.56 -10.43 18.40
C ILE A 28 -27.95 -9.99 17.92
N LYS A 29 -28.07 -8.78 17.34
CA LYS A 29 -29.26 -8.31 16.60
C LYS A 29 -28.91 -8.03 15.14
N THR A 30 -29.68 -8.57 14.22
CA THR A 30 -29.70 -8.28 12.77
C THR A 30 -30.65 -7.12 12.46
N PRO A 31 -30.36 -6.23 11.48
CA PRO A 31 -31.29 -5.19 11.03
C PRO A 31 -31.89 -5.46 9.64
N GLU A 32 -33.16 -5.08 9.48
CA GLU A 32 -33.94 -5.10 8.23
C GLU A 32 -33.69 -3.86 7.35
N THR A 33 -33.68 -4.07 6.04
CA THR A 33 -33.52 -3.10 4.95
C THR A 33 -34.83 -2.44 4.51
N CYS A 34 -34.79 -1.13 4.21
CA CYS A 34 -35.81 -0.42 3.42
C CYS A 34 -35.15 0.41 2.30
N ILE A 35 -35.61 0.23 1.06
CA ILE A 35 -35.20 0.97 -0.15
C ILE A 35 -36.34 1.94 -0.53
N PRO A 36 -36.07 3.23 -0.84
CA PRO A 36 -37.00 4.09 -1.55
C PRO A 36 -36.59 4.31 -3.01
N SER A 37 -37.58 4.18 -3.90
CA SER A 37 -37.55 4.43 -5.33
C SER A 37 -37.40 5.92 -5.68
N SER A 38 -36.39 6.27 -6.49
CA SER A 38 -36.25 7.61 -7.08
C SER A 38 -36.50 7.59 -8.60
N SER A 39 -37.32 8.55 -9.03
CA SER A 39 -37.71 8.89 -10.40
C SER A 39 -36.52 9.08 -11.36
N PHE A 40 -36.58 8.43 -12.54
CA PHE A 40 -35.61 8.60 -13.61
C PHE A 40 -35.78 9.97 -14.29
N THR A 41 -34.82 10.88 -14.04
CA THR A 41 -34.58 12.07 -14.86
C THR A 41 -34.11 11.67 -16.26
N SER A 42 -34.53 12.39 -17.30
CA SER A 42 -34.14 12.19 -18.70
C SER A 42 -32.63 11.95 -18.85
N VAL A 43 -32.25 10.75 -19.30
CA VAL A 43 -30.86 10.37 -19.52
C VAL A 43 -30.29 11.23 -20.64
N ASP A 44 -29.33 12.10 -20.31
CA ASP A 44 -28.55 12.84 -21.32
C ASP A 44 -27.85 11.81 -22.22
N ILE A 45 -28.25 11.76 -23.50
CA ILE A 45 -27.76 10.79 -24.49
C ILE A 45 -26.26 11.05 -24.81
N ARG A 46 -25.65 12.11 -24.26
CA ARG A 46 -24.26 12.54 -24.45
C ARG A 46 -23.44 12.58 -23.15
N ILE A 47 -23.85 11.81 -22.15
CA ILE A 47 -23.27 11.82 -20.78
C ILE A 47 -21.74 11.70 -20.73
N ASN A 48 -21.11 11.14 -21.76
CA ASN A 48 -19.65 11.01 -21.88
C ASN A 48 -19.08 11.71 -23.13
N ASP A 49 -19.60 12.87 -23.54
CA ASP A 49 -18.94 13.69 -24.57
C ASP A 49 -17.52 14.09 -24.09
N ILE A 50 -16.53 13.98 -25.00
CA ILE A 50 -15.11 14.21 -24.69
C ILE A 50 -14.85 15.57 -24.04
N ILE A 51 -15.64 16.60 -24.37
CA ILE A 51 -15.43 17.96 -23.87
C ILE A 51 -15.48 18.04 -22.34
N TYR A 52 -16.24 17.16 -21.67
CA TYR A 52 -16.36 17.14 -20.21
C TYR A 52 -15.07 16.66 -19.50
N PHE A 53 -14.10 16.16 -20.25
CA PHE A 53 -12.83 15.64 -19.73
C PHE A 53 -11.63 16.49 -20.17
N VAL A 54 -11.83 17.49 -21.02
CA VAL A 54 -10.76 18.36 -21.52
C VAL A 54 -10.35 19.38 -20.44
N ASN A 55 -9.05 19.71 -20.41
CA ASN A 55 -8.47 20.78 -19.59
C ASN A 55 -8.65 20.65 -18.05
N ARG A 56 -8.64 19.41 -17.53
CA ARG A 56 -8.59 19.16 -16.08
C ARG A 56 -7.88 17.85 -15.76
N VAL A 57 -7.50 17.68 -14.50
CA VAL A 57 -6.95 16.41 -13.99
C VAL A 57 -8.09 15.41 -13.84
N LEU A 58 -7.92 14.22 -14.40
CA LEU A 58 -8.93 13.17 -14.39
C LEU A 58 -8.62 12.12 -13.32
N SER A 59 -9.67 11.62 -12.66
CA SER A 59 -9.58 10.46 -11.77
C SER A 59 -9.38 9.15 -12.55
N HIS A 60 -8.97 8.09 -11.86
CA HIS A 60 -8.77 6.76 -12.46
C HIS A 60 -10.04 6.22 -13.13
N SER A 61 -11.23 6.49 -12.57
CA SER A 61 -12.50 6.08 -13.19
C SER A 61 -12.81 6.92 -14.44
N GLU A 62 -12.58 8.23 -14.41
CA GLU A 62 -12.75 9.11 -15.56
C GLU A 62 -11.79 8.77 -16.70
N ILE A 63 -10.52 8.47 -16.42
CA ILE A 63 -9.54 8.00 -17.41
C ILE A 63 -10.07 6.75 -18.12
N HIS A 64 -10.60 5.77 -17.37
CA HIS A 64 -11.21 4.58 -17.94
C HIS A 64 -12.42 4.92 -18.84
N THR A 65 -13.27 5.84 -18.40
CA THR A 65 -14.42 6.31 -19.19
C THR A 65 -13.97 6.97 -20.49
N VAL A 66 -12.96 7.83 -20.47
CA VAL A 66 -12.44 8.52 -21.67
C VAL A 66 -11.86 7.52 -22.67
N ILE A 67 -11.14 6.50 -22.22
CA ILE A 67 -10.51 5.51 -23.11
C ILE A 67 -11.58 4.61 -23.75
N ASN A 68 -12.52 4.10 -22.95
CA ASN A 68 -13.38 2.99 -23.34
C ASN A 68 -14.85 3.37 -23.61
N ASN A 69 -15.38 4.37 -22.92
CA ASN A 69 -16.82 4.62 -22.83
C ASN A 69 -17.20 6.04 -23.27
N ILE A 70 -16.41 6.65 -24.14
CA ILE A 70 -16.69 7.99 -24.65
C ILE A 70 -17.84 7.97 -25.64
N TRP A 71 -18.67 9.01 -25.62
CA TRP A 71 -19.72 9.14 -26.60
C TRP A 71 -19.12 9.22 -28.01
N THR A 72 -19.68 8.44 -28.93
CA THR A 72 -19.29 8.42 -30.34
C THR A 72 -20.56 8.57 -31.18
N PRO A 73 -20.59 9.49 -32.16
CA PRO A 73 -21.73 9.61 -33.06
C PRO A 73 -21.95 8.31 -33.83
N ASP A 74 -23.21 7.98 -34.13
CA ASP A 74 -23.55 6.87 -35.03
C ASP A 74 -23.17 7.19 -36.49
N ILE A 75 -23.01 6.17 -37.33
CA ILE A 75 -22.72 6.34 -38.77
C ILE A 75 -23.75 7.21 -39.51
N THR A 76 -24.99 7.23 -39.03
CA THR A 76 -26.10 8.03 -39.57
C THR A 76 -26.10 9.49 -39.10
N PHE A 77 -25.25 9.83 -38.13
CA PHE A 77 -25.16 11.16 -37.55
C PHE A 77 -24.87 12.23 -38.62
N LYS A 78 -25.57 13.36 -38.54
CA LYS A 78 -25.45 14.47 -39.49
C LYS A 78 -24.49 15.53 -38.94
N PHE A 79 -23.22 15.42 -39.31
CA PHE A 79 -22.21 16.41 -38.92
C PHE A 79 -22.51 17.80 -39.49
N PRO A 80 -22.32 18.88 -38.71
CA PRO A 80 -22.48 20.26 -39.16
C PRO A 80 -21.60 20.59 -40.38
N ILE A 81 -22.12 21.43 -41.27
CA ILE A 81 -21.42 21.85 -42.50
C ILE A 81 -20.89 23.27 -42.30
N HIS A 82 -19.58 23.43 -42.34
CA HIS A 82 -18.93 24.73 -42.32
C HIS A 82 -18.84 25.29 -43.74
N LYS A 83 -19.29 26.52 -43.94
CA LYS A 83 -19.18 27.24 -45.23
C LYS A 83 -18.06 28.26 -45.12
N ASN A 84 -17.08 28.20 -46.02
CA ASN A 84 -16.08 29.25 -46.13
C ASN A 84 -16.63 30.41 -46.98
N PHE A 85 -16.81 31.58 -46.37
CA PHE A 85 -17.18 32.82 -47.06
C PHE A 85 -15.94 33.62 -47.46
N ASP A 86 -14.96 32.97 -48.08
CA ASP A 86 -13.81 33.67 -48.64
C ASP A 86 -14.21 34.30 -49.99
N LYS A 87 -14.04 35.62 -50.11
CA LYS A 87 -14.49 36.42 -51.28
C LYS A 87 -13.86 35.94 -52.60
N ASN A 88 -12.74 35.21 -52.52
CA ASN A 88 -11.97 34.74 -53.67
C ASN A 88 -12.08 33.22 -53.94
N LYS A 89 -12.85 32.46 -53.13
CA LYS A 89 -13.03 31.01 -53.32
C LYS A 89 -14.50 30.63 -53.16
N LYS A 90 -15.18 30.45 -54.30
CA LYS A 90 -16.60 30.04 -54.32
C LYS A 90 -16.83 28.73 -53.55
N GLY A 91 -17.59 28.81 -52.46
CA GLY A 91 -18.50 27.76 -51.99
C GLY A 91 -17.89 26.47 -51.42
N GLN A 92 -16.61 26.42 -51.05
CA GLN A 92 -16.08 25.23 -50.39
C GLN A 92 -16.74 25.03 -49.04
N THR A 93 -17.38 23.88 -48.88
CA THR A 93 -17.94 23.40 -47.62
C THR A 93 -17.09 22.29 -47.07
N SER A 94 -17.02 22.20 -45.76
CA SER A 94 -16.29 21.13 -45.09
C SER A 94 -17.03 20.69 -43.84
N LYS A 95 -16.97 19.40 -43.54
CA LYS A 95 -17.58 18.78 -42.36
C LYS A 95 -16.71 17.65 -41.86
N PHE A 96 -16.85 17.31 -40.59
CA PHE A 96 -16.27 16.10 -40.02
C PHE A 96 -16.78 14.86 -40.78
N GLN A 97 -15.90 13.86 -40.96
CA GLN A 97 -16.25 12.61 -41.64
C GLN A 97 -16.22 11.44 -40.66
N PHE A 98 -17.33 10.69 -40.57
CA PHE A 98 -17.44 9.52 -39.70
C PHE A 98 -16.29 8.52 -39.86
N ASN A 99 -15.86 8.25 -41.10
CA ASN A 99 -14.75 7.32 -41.39
C ASN A 99 -13.42 7.72 -40.72
N TRP A 100 -13.25 8.98 -40.30
CA TRP A 100 -12.06 9.37 -39.53
C TRP A 100 -12.01 8.70 -38.15
N LEU A 101 -13.17 8.48 -37.50
CA LEU A 101 -13.24 7.76 -36.22
C LEU A 101 -12.83 6.29 -36.37
N LEU A 102 -13.14 5.69 -37.53
CA LEU A 102 -12.72 4.32 -37.84
C LEU A 102 -11.22 4.22 -38.13
N ARG A 103 -10.68 5.23 -38.82
CA ARG A 103 -9.27 5.26 -39.23
C ARG A 103 -8.32 5.59 -38.07
N TRP A 104 -8.68 6.54 -37.21
CA TRP A 104 -7.88 6.95 -36.05
C TRP A 104 -8.63 6.60 -34.77
N ARG A 105 -8.34 5.43 -34.19
CA ARG A 105 -9.04 4.90 -33.00
C ARG A 105 -8.95 5.82 -31.77
N TRP A 106 -7.98 6.72 -31.74
CA TRP A 106 -7.80 7.72 -30.68
C TRP A 106 -8.66 8.98 -30.88
N LEU A 107 -9.26 9.17 -32.05
CA LEU A 107 -10.04 10.34 -32.40
C LEU A 107 -11.42 10.27 -31.73
N ALA A 108 -11.83 11.35 -31.10
CA ALA A 108 -13.16 11.56 -30.55
C ALA A 108 -13.75 12.85 -31.11
N TYR A 109 -15.05 12.86 -31.36
CA TYR A 109 -15.78 14.05 -31.79
C TYR A 109 -16.69 14.51 -30.65
N SER A 110 -16.69 15.82 -30.38
CA SER A 110 -17.62 16.47 -29.47
C SER A 110 -18.74 17.10 -30.28
N GLU A 111 -19.99 16.70 -30.02
CA GLU A 111 -21.15 17.33 -30.66
C GLU A 111 -21.34 18.75 -30.12
N LYS A 112 -21.09 18.95 -28.83
CA LYS A 112 -21.25 20.24 -28.16
C LYS A 112 -20.31 21.32 -28.70
N GLU A 113 -19.09 20.93 -29.04
CA GLU A 113 -18.08 21.85 -29.58
C GLU A 113 -17.96 21.82 -31.11
N ASP A 114 -18.63 20.89 -31.80
CA ASP A 114 -18.43 20.63 -33.23
C ASP A 114 -16.93 20.54 -33.58
N GLY A 115 -16.25 19.65 -32.86
CA GLY A 115 -14.79 19.64 -32.82
C GLY A 115 -14.21 18.29 -32.45
N ALA A 116 -13.03 18.01 -32.99
CA ALA A 116 -12.31 16.77 -32.76
C ALA A 116 -11.24 16.91 -31.68
N PHE A 117 -11.02 15.80 -30.96
CA PHE A 117 -10.05 15.64 -29.88
C PHE A 117 -9.37 14.27 -29.97
N CYS A 118 -8.21 14.12 -29.32
CA CYS A 118 -7.55 12.86 -29.08
C CYS A 118 -7.82 12.38 -27.66
N LYS A 119 -8.66 11.35 -27.51
CA LYS A 119 -9.09 10.88 -26.19
C LYS A 119 -7.94 10.37 -25.32
N LEU A 120 -6.91 9.78 -25.93
CA LEU A 120 -5.73 9.30 -25.20
C LEU A 120 -4.90 10.46 -24.66
N CYS A 121 -4.68 11.50 -25.48
CA CYS A 121 -3.96 12.68 -25.04
C CYS A 121 -4.75 13.44 -23.98
N VAL A 122 -6.08 13.57 -24.13
CA VAL A 122 -6.93 14.18 -23.10
C VAL A 122 -6.82 13.42 -21.77
N ALA A 123 -6.73 12.09 -21.81
CA ALA A 123 -6.61 11.27 -20.61
C ALA A 123 -5.25 11.38 -19.90
N PHE A 124 -4.13 11.48 -20.64
CA PHE A 124 -2.78 11.31 -20.08
C PHE A 124 -1.82 12.49 -20.29
N SER A 125 -2.16 13.47 -21.12
CA SER A 125 -1.31 14.66 -21.30
C SER A 125 -1.57 15.67 -20.19
N LYS A 126 -0.56 15.95 -19.37
CA LYS A 126 -0.63 16.96 -18.30
C LYS A 126 -0.81 18.35 -18.90
N SER A 127 -1.69 19.15 -18.32
CA SER A 127 -2.12 20.48 -18.77
C SER A 127 -1.00 21.53 -18.94
N GLU A 128 0.25 21.27 -18.51
CA GLU A 128 1.27 22.32 -18.37
C GLU A 128 2.62 22.04 -19.05
N GLY A 129 2.75 21.00 -19.86
CA GLY A 129 4.00 20.82 -20.60
C GLY A 129 4.02 19.57 -21.45
N GLY A 130 4.12 19.74 -22.77
CA GLY A 130 4.48 18.62 -23.61
C GLY A 130 5.98 18.31 -23.49
N ILE A 131 6.32 17.13 -23.98
CA ILE A 131 7.63 16.51 -23.79
C ILE A 131 8.64 17.23 -24.69
N ASN A 132 9.84 17.50 -24.16
CA ASN A 132 10.93 18.18 -24.88
C ASN A 132 10.54 19.57 -25.45
N GLY A 133 9.68 20.31 -24.74
CA GLY A 133 9.27 21.66 -25.15
C GLY A 133 8.21 21.72 -26.26
N GLN A 134 7.70 20.56 -26.71
CA GLN A 134 6.58 20.52 -27.64
C GLN A 134 5.30 21.00 -26.93
N LYS A 135 4.68 22.08 -27.40
CA LYS A 135 3.43 22.58 -26.78
C LYS A 135 2.25 21.68 -27.15
N LEU A 136 1.37 21.45 -26.17
CA LEU A 136 0.04 20.90 -26.42
C LEU A 136 -0.78 21.94 -27.19
N GLY A 137 -1.58 21.49 -28.16
CA GLY A 137 -2.29 22.37 -29.08
C GLY A 137 -3.65 21.81 -29.47
N ALA A 138 -3.98 21.92 -30.77
CA ALA A 138 -5.19 21.34 -31.33
C ALA A 138 -5.26 19.82 -31.07
N LEU A 139 -6.49 19.31 -30.92
CA LEU A 139 -6.85 17.93 -30.52
C LEU A 139 -6.67 17.59 -29.04
N VAL A 140 -6.04 18.44 -28.22
CA VAL A 140 -5.85 18.14 -26.79
C VAL A 140 -6.44 19.22 -25.91
N ILE A 141 -5.91 20.44 -26.02
CA ILE A 141 -6.41 21.60 -25.25
C ILE A 141 -7.52 22.27 -26.04
N ASN A 142 -7.26 22.52 -27.33
CA ASN A 142 -8.21 23.16 -28.23
C ASN A 142 -8.85 22.11 -29.11
N LYS A 143 -10.14 22.29 -29.40
CA LYS A 143 -10.82 21.52 -30.44
C LYS A 143 -10.12 21.69 -31.78
N PHE A 144 -10.15 20.65 -32.60
CA PHE A 144 -9.77 20.75 -33.99
C PHE A 144 -11.03 20.73 -34.87
N ASP A 145 -11.22 21.77 -35.67
CA ASP A 145 -12.38 21.95 -36.56
C ASP A 145 -12.00 22.35 -38.00
N ASN A 146 -10.70 22.48 -38.29
CA ASN A 146 -10.22 22.77 -39.65
C ASN A 146 -10.21 21.51 -40.52
N TRP A 147 -11.41 21.11 -40.95
CA TRP A 147 -11.65 19.89 -41.72
C TRP A 147 -10.86 19.77 -43.02
N LYS A 148 -10.45 20.90 -43.62
CA LYS A 148 -9.61 20.94 -44.82
C LYS A 148 -8.24 20.30 -44.60
N HIS A 149 -7.68 20.44 -43.40
CA HIS A 149 -6.37 19.90 -43.04
C HIS A 149 -6.47 18.69 -42.10
N ALA A 150 -7.65 18.07 -41.98
CA ALA A 150 -7.88 16.97 -41.05
C ALA A 150 -6.92 15.80 -41.24
N ILE A 151 -6.83 15.24 -42.47
CA ILE A 151 -6.00 14.06 -42.74
C ILE A 151 -4.53 14.34 -42.42
N GLU A 152 -4.02 15.49 -42.86
CA GLU A 152 -2.63 15.91 -42.62
C GLU A 152 -2.38 16.11 -41.11
N THR A 153 -3.29 16.79 -40.42
CA THR A 153 -3.17 17.10 -38.99
C THR A 153 -3.24 15.83 -38.15
N PHE A 154 -4.17 14.92 -38.44
CA PHE A 154 -4.29 13.65 -37.71
C PHE A 154 -3.08 12.76 -37.93
N THR A 155 -2.59 12.67 -39.17
CA THR A 155 -1.38 11.90 -39.49
C THR A 155 -0.13 12.48 -38.83
N LYS A 156 -0.04 13.81 -38.71
CA LYS A 156 1.04 14.48 -37.97
C LYS A 156 0.91 14.24 -36.47
N HIS A 157 -0.30 14.36 -35.91
CA HIS A 157 -0.58 14.19 -34.48
C HIS A 157 -0.21 12.79 -33.98
N ASP A 158 -0.54 11.75 -34.75
CA ASP A 158 -0.23 10.34 -34.46
C ASP A 158 1.27 10.07 -34.21
N LYS A 159 2.14 10.94 -34.74
CA LYS A 159 3.60 10.84 -34.63
C LYS A 159 4.20 11.72 -33.53
N LEU A 160 3.40 12.53 -32.83
CA LEU A 160 3.91 13.44 -31.79
C LEU A 160 4.31 12.65 -30.55
N ASN A 161 5.39 13.07 -29.88
CA ASN A 161 5.95 12.35 -28.73
C ASN A 161 4.95 12.23 -27.58
N TYR A 162 4.18 13.29 -27.30
CA TYR A 162 3.16 13.25 -26.24
C TYR A 162 2.01 12.30 -26.57
N HIS A 163 1.68 12.14 -27.86
CA HIS A 163 0.69 11.17 -28.30
C HIS A 163 1.19 9.75 -28.08
N ILE A 164 2.39 9.43 -28.57
CA ILE A 164 3.04 8.12 -28.39
C ILE A 164 3.12 7.77 -26.90
N LYS A 165 3.51 8.73 -26.05
CA LYS A 165 3.52 8.53 -24.60
C LYS A 165 2.13 8.24 -24.06
N SER A 166 1.11 9.00 -24.47
CA SER A 166 -0.27 8.78 -24.05
C SER A 166 -0.80 7.39 -24.47
N VAL A 167 -0.36 6.86 -25.62
CA VAL A 167 -0.63 5.49 -26.05
C VAL A 167 0.02 4.48 -25.09
N ILE A 168 1.29 4.67 -24.73
CA ILE A 168 2.00 3.80 -23.77
C ILE A 168 1.33 3.87 -22.38
N ASP A 169 1.00 5.06 -21.90
CA ASP A 169 0.34 5.26 -20.62
C ASP A 169 -1.05 4.63 -20.59
N THR A 170 -1.78 4.65 -21.72
CA THR A 170 -3.07 3.93 -21.89
C THR A 170 -2.90 2.42 -21.78
N ASP A 171 -1.87 1.85 -22.41
CA ASP A 171 -1.57 0.42 -22.37
C ASP A 171 -1.17 -0.02 -20.96
N ASN A 172 -0.30 0.75 -20.30
CA ASN A 172 0.10 0.53 -18.91
C ASN A 172 -1.09 0.62 -17.95
N PHE A 173 -1.97 1.61 -18.13
CA PHE A 173 -3.18 1.76 -17.34
C PHE A 173 -4.10 0.54 -17.49
N SER A 174 -4.30 0.07 -18.73
CA SER A 174 -5.14 -1.11 -19.02
C SER A 174 -4.55 -2.38 -18.41
N LYS A 175 -3.23 -2.60 -18.54
CA LYS A 175 -2.51 -3.74 -17.95
C LYS A 175 -2.61 -3.74 -16.43
N THR A 176 -2.38 -2.60 -15.80
CA THR A 176 -2.43 -2.46 -14.33
C THR A 176 -3.85 -2.64 -13.79
N ARG A 177 -4.86 -2.15 -14.51
CA ARG A 177 -6.27 -2.31 -14.13
C ARG A 177 -6.75 -3.76 -14.21
N ASN A 178 -6.36 -4.48 -15.26
CA ASN A 178 -6.74 -5.88 -15.45
C ASN A 178 -5.91 -6.85 -14.60
N ASN A 179 -4.68 -6.47 -14.26
CA ASN A 179 -3.81 -7.27 -13.43
C ASN A 179 -3.03 -6.37 -12.45
N PRO A 180 -3.60 -6.11 -11.25
CA PRO A 180 -2.99 -5.23 -10.26
C PRO A 180 -1.57 -5.65 -9.86
N SER A 181 -1.25 -6.95 -9.91
CA SER A 181 0.06 -7.48 -9.52
C SER A 181 1.24 -6.97 -10.36
N ILE A 182 0.97 -6.37 -11.53
CA ILE A 182 2.00 -5.77 -12.40
C ILE A 182 2.41 -4.36 -11.91
N SER A 183 1.61 -3.69 -11.08
CA SER A 183 1.99 -2.40 -10.50
C SER A 183 3.30 -2.52 -9.73
N ILE A 184 4.22 -1.57 -9.94
CA ILE A 184 5.50 -1.50 -9.21
C ILE A 184 5.27 -1.52 -7.70
N GLU A 185 4.20 -0.89 -7.24
CA GLU A 185 3.78 -0.89 -5.83
C GLU A 185 3.51 -2.31 -5.33
N ASN A 186 2.70 -3.08 -6.06
CA ASN A 186 2.37 -4.46 -5.71
C ASN A 186 3.58 -5.40 -5.85
N GLN A 187 4.48 -5.15 -6.80
CA GLN A 187 5.74 -5.89 -6.92
C GLN A 187 6.67 -5.62 -5.73
N LEU A 188 6.78 -4.36 -5.29
CA LEU A 188 7.58 -3.97 -4.11
C LEU A 188 7.01 -4.60 -2.83
N ASP A 189 5.70 -4.60 -2.66
CA ASP A 189 5.06 -5.21 -1.49
C ASP A 189 5.19 -6.73 -1.51
N THR A 190 5.09 -7.36 -2.68
CA THR A 190 5.36 -8.80 -2.83
C THR A 190 6.82 -9.13 -2.48
N ALA A 191 7.78 -8.34 -2.95
CA ALA A 191 9.19 -8.52 -2.65
C ALA A 191 9.50 -8.33 -1.16
N ARG A 192 8.92 -7.29 -0.52
CA ARG A 192 9.04 -7.06 0.92
C ARG A 192 8.46 -8.22 1.73
N ASN A 193 7.26 -8.67 1.38
CA ASN A 193 6.62 -9.82 2.02
C ASN A 193 7.46 -11.09 1.86
N THR A 194 8.07 -11.32 0.69
CA THR A 194 8.95 -12.47 0.45
C THR A 194 10.22 -12.44 1.31
N ILE A 195 10.82 -11.27 1.50
CA ILE A 195 11.98 -11.12 2.38
C ILE A 195 11.58 -11.39 3.85
N GLN A 196 10.43 -10.86 4.27
CA GLN A 196 9.91 -11.05 5.63
C GLN A 196 9.53 -12.51 5.93
N THR A 197 8.98 -13.25 4.94
CA THR A 197 8.64 -14.67 5.12
C THR A 197 9.86 -15.59 5.12
N SER A 198 11.03 -15.13 4.63
CA SER A 198 12.27 -15.91 4.67
C SER A 198 13.04 -15.81 6.01
N ASN A 199 12.78 -14.76 6.81
CA ASN A 199 13.43 -14.60 8.11
C ASN A 199 12.68 -15.41 9.18
N GLU A 200 13.14 -16.63 9.40
CA GLU A 200 12.58 -17.51 10.44
C GLU A 200 13.02 -17.12 11.87
N GLY A 201 13.73 -16.00 12.04
CA GLY A 201 14.15 -15.44 13.32
C GLY A 201 15.53 -15.89 13.79
N ASN A 202 16.17 -15.06 14.62
CA ASN A 202 17.55 -15.23 15.09
C ASN A 202 17.84 -16.62 15.67
N PHE A 203 16.91 -17.19 16.43
CA PHE A 203 17.07 -18.51 17.03
C PHE A 203 17.30 -19.60 15.97
N ARG A 204 16.48 -19.61 14.91
CA ARG A 204 16.55 -20.64 13.87
C ARG A 204 17.79 -20.48 13.00
N GLU A 205 18.22 -19.25 12.76
CA GLU A 205 19.51 -18.97 12.09
C GLU A 205 20.71 -19.44 12.91
N LEU A 206 20.70 -19.21 14.23
CA LEU A 206 21.76 -19.71 15.11
C LEU A 206 21.80 -21.25 15.14
N LEU A 207 20.65 -21.92 15.13
CA LEU A 207 20.59 -23.38 15.02
C LEU A 207 21.16 -23.88 13.69
N ARG A 208 20.80 -23.24 12.57
CA ARG A 208 21.39 -23.55 11.25
C ARG A 208 22.90 -23.34 11.23
N TYR A 209 23.38 -22.23 11.79
CA TYR A 209 24.80 -21.96 11.92
C TYR A 209 25.50 -23.06 12.73
N ARG A 210 24.93 -23.45 13.87
CA ARG A 210 25.47 -24.54 14.70
C ARG A 210 25.50 -25.87 13.96
N ALA A 211 24.45 -26.18 13.18
CA ALA A 211 24.35 -27.39 12.37
C ALA A 211 25.43 -27.51 11.29
N ARG A 212 25.97 -26.40 10.78
CA ARG A 212 27.09 -26.46 9.80
C ARG A 212 28.34 -27.15 10.36
N GLY A 213 28.56 -27.06 11.67
CA GLY A 213 29.71 -27.66 12.35
C GLY A 213 29.44 -29.02 13.01
N ASP A 214 28.20 -29.52 12.96
CA ASP A 214 27.80 -30.77 13.61
C ASP A 214 26.87 -31.55 12.68
N LEU A 215 27.43 -32.54 11.98
CA LEU A 215 26.71 -33.34 11.00
C LEU A 215 25.55 -34.11 11.62
N LYS A 216 25.69 -34.59 12.86
CA LYS A 216 24.62 -35.32 13.57
C LYS A 216 23.46 -34.36 13.87
N PHE A 217 23.79 -33.18 14.38
CA PHE A 217 22.79 -32.14 14.65
C PHE A 217 22.12 -31.66 13.36
N LYS A 218 22.88 -31.51 12.26
CA LYS A 218 22.34 -31.15 10.95
C LYS A 218 21.35 -32.17 10.42
N THR A 219 21.69 -33.46 10.47
CA THR A 219 20.78 -34.53 10.02
C THR A 219 19.51 -34.58 10.88
N PHE A 220 19.59 -34.37 12.19
CA PHE A 220 18.43 -34.26 13.06
C PHE A 220 17.57 -33.01 12.78
N PHE A 221 18.22 -31.85 12.63
CA PHE A 221 17.54 -30.57 12.48
C PHE A 221 16.89 -30.40 11.09
N GLU A 222 17.60 -30.77 10.02
CA GLU A 222 17.17 -30.62 8.62
C GLU A 222 16.55 -31.89 8.04
N GLY A 223 16.72 -33.05 8.70
CA GLY A 223 16.20 -34.32 8.21
C GLY A 223 14.68 -34.47 8.29
N PRO A 224 14.12 -35.46 7.57
CA PRO A 224 12.68 -35.76 7.55
C PRO A 224 12.20 -36.48 8.81
N GLY A 225 13.12 -36.95 9.67
CA GLY A 225 12.84 -37.77 10.83
C GLY A 225 13.06 -37.01 12.12
N GLU A 226 11.94 -36.56 12.72
CA GLU A 226 11.63 -36.42 14.15
C GLU A 226 10.72 -35.21 14.37
N ARG A 227 9.55 -35.46 14.99
CA ARG A 227 8.49 -34.44 15.18
C ARG A 227 8.86 -33.40 16.24
N ASN A 228 9.87 -33.66 17.06
CA ASN A 228 10.20 -32.86 18.25
C ASN A 228 11.51 -32.08 18.06
N LYS A 229 11.49 -31.06 17.20
CA LYS A 229 12.66 -30.20 16.97
C LYS A 229 12.84 -29.10 18.04
N TYR A 230 11.90 -28.98 18.99
CA TYR A 230 11.86 -27.96 20.04
C TYR A 230 11.98 -26.50 19.55
N ILE A 231 11.67 -26.26 18.26
CA ILE A 231 11.71 -24.95 17.61
C ILE A 231 10.35 -24.25 17.58
N SER A 232 9.30 -24.85 18.14
CA SER A 232 7.99 -24.20 18.22
C SER A 232 8.05 -23.01 19.19
N PRO A 233 7.22 -21.98 19.02
CA PRO A 233 7.14 -20.87 19.98
C PRO A 233 6.92 -21.36 21.42
N THR A 234 6.07 -22.37 21.61
CA THR A 234 5.82 -22.98 22.92
C THR A 234 7.07 -23.60 23.54
N SER A 235 7.83 -24.38 22.76
CA SER A 235 9.07 -24.99 23.25
C SER A 235 10.13 -23.93 23.55
N GLN A 236 10.25 -22.91 22.70
CA GLN A 236 11.19 -21.79 22.91
C GLN A 236 10.86 -21.02 24.19
N ASN A 237 9.58 -20.67 24.41
CA ASN A 237 9.16 -19.97 25.61
C ASN A 237 9.39 -20.81 26.88
N ALA A 238 9.10 -22.12 26.84
CA ALA A 238 9.38 -23.00 27.96
C ALA A 238 10.89 -23.06 28.32
N ILE A 239 11.76 -23.11 27.30
CA ILE A 239 13.23 -23.06 27.51
C ILE A 239 13.64 -21.72 28.11
N ILE A 240 13.09 -20.62 27.60
CA ILE A 240 13.35 -19.26 28.12
C ILE A 240 12.94 -19.17 29.58
N ASP A 241 11.76 -19.66 29.95
CA ASP A 241 11.24 -19.63 31.32
C ASP A 241 12.09 -20.46 32.27
N CYS A 242 12.51 -21.66 31.85
CA CYS A 242 13.43 -22.49 32.63
C CYS A 242 14.78 -21.78 32.87
N CYS A 243 15.37 -21.21 31.82
CA CYS A 243 16.61 -20.44 31.93
C CYS A 243 16.44 -19.23 32.85
N ASN A 244 15.35 -18.48 32.67
CA ASN A 244 15.02 -17.31 33.49
C ASN A 244 14.92 -17.69 34.97
N THR A 245 14.22 -18.79 35.29
CA THR A 245 14.09 -19.32 36.65
C THR A 245 15.45 -19.60 37.28
N VAL A 246 16.34 -20.31 36.57
CA VAL A 246 17.68 -20.66 37.07
C VAL A 246 18.54 -19.41 37.28
N ILE A 247 18.51 -18.46 36.33
CA ILE A 247 19.28 -17.23 36.40
C ILE A 247 18.78 -16.34 37.54
N LEU A 248 17.47 -16.15 37.65
CA LEU A 248 16.86 -15.35 38.71
C LEU A 248 17.16 -15.93 40.09
N ASN A 249 17.06 -17.24 40.28
CA ASN A 249 17.39 -17.87 41.55
C ASN A 249 18.85 -17.58 41.98
N LYS A 250 19.78 -17.59 41.02
CA LYS A 250 21.19 -17.24 41.29
C LYS A 250 21.36 -15.76 41.63
N ILE A 251 20.71 -14.86 40.89
CA ILE A 251 20.77 -13.42 41.15
C ILE A 251 20.16 -13.11 42.53
N VAL A 252 18.99 -13.67 42.83
CA VAL A 252 18.30 -13.50 44.11
C VAL A 252 19.15 -14.04 45.26
N ALA A 253 19.81 -15.19 45.11
CA ALA A 253 20.73 -15.70 46.13
C ALA A 253 21.88 -14.72 46.41
N LYS A 254 22.47 -14.11 45.37
CA LYS A 254 23.54 -13.12 45.50
C LYS A 254 23.06 -11.82 46.16
N ILE A 255 21.94 -11.27 45.70
CA ILE A 255 21.28 -10.12 46.35
C ILE A 255 20.98 -10.46 47.81
N ASN A 256 20.57 -11.70 48.08
CA ASN A 256 20.18 -12.09 49.41
C ASN A 256 21.34 -12.12 50.40
N LYS A 257 22.53 -12.47 49.91
CA LYS A 257 23.79 -12.46 50.64
C LYS A 257 24.35 -11.04 50.84
N ALA A 258 24.00 -10.09 49.97
CA ALA A 258 24.42 -8.71 50.09
C ALA A 258 23.81 -8.02 51.32
N LYS A 259 24.58 -7.11 51.95
CA LYS A 259 24.11 -6.32 53.11
C LYS A 259 23.02 -5.32 52.73
N CYS A 260 23.08 -4.79 51.52
CA CYS A 260 22.12 -3.83 50.98
C CYS A 260 22.01 -3.98 49.46
N PHE A 261 20.86 -3.58 48.94
CA PHE A 261 20.62 -3.49 47.51
C PHE A 261 19.66 -2.33 47.22
N THR A 262 19.69 -1.87 45.97
CA THR A 262 18.79 -0.87 45.43
C THR A 262 18.03 -1.49 44.27
N VAL A 263 16.72 -1.26 44.23
CA VAL A 263 15.91 -1.62 43.07
C VAL A 263 15.80 -0.40 42.17
N LEU A 264 16.09 -0.61 40.89
CA LEU A 264 16.00 0.38 39.83
C LEU A 264 14.81 0.00 38.95
N VAL A 265 13.88 0.94 38.80
CA VAL A 265 12.72 0.79 37.93
C VAL A 265 12.82 1.86 36.85
N ASP A 266 12.68 1.44 35.60
CA ASP A 266 12.67 2.35 34.45
C ASP A 266 11.51 2.00 33.52
N GLU A 267 10.74 3.02 33.16
CA GLU A 267 9.53 2.89 32.36
C GLU A 267 9.73 3.60 31.02
N THR A 268 9.35 2.92 29.94
CA THR A 268 9.47 3.40 28.57
C THR A 268 8.21 3.03 27.81
N ALA A 269 7.68 3.92 26.98
CA ALA A 269 6.59 3.58 26.06
C ALA A 269 7.16 3.05 24.74
N ASP A 270 6.56 2.00 24.18
CA ASP A 270 6.90 1.51 22.85
C ASP A 270 6.25 2.38 21.74
N VAL A 271 6.53 2.05 20.48
CA VAL A 271 5.97 2.76 19.31
C VAL A 271 4.45 2.64 19.17
N SER A 272 3.84 1.69 19.90
CA SER A 272 2.39 1.46 19.95
C SER A 272 1.75 2.16 21.16
N GLY A 273 2.53 2.87 21.98
CA GLY A 273 2.09 3.56 23.19
C GLY A 273 1.88 2.63 24.39
N ILE A 274 2.36 1.38 24.33
CA ILE A 274 2.28 0.45 25.47
C ILE A 274 3.43 0.74 26.42
N GLU A 275 3.10 1.00 27.68
CA GLU A 275 4.07 1.18 28.76
C GLU A 275 4.82 -0.14 29.03
N GLN A 276 6.15 -0.06 29.04
CA GLN A 276 7.07 -1.16 29.29
C GLN A 276 7.93 -0.80 30.50
N VAL A 277 7.91 -1.64 31.52
CA VAL A 277 8.66 -1.44 32.76
C VAL A 277 9.82 -2.43 32.85
N SER A 278 10.99 -1.93 33.19
CA SER A 278 12.20 -2.70 33.43
C SER A 278 12.60 -2.63 34.90
N LEU A 279 12.90 -3.80 35.48
CA LEU A 279 13.31 -3.96 36.87
C LEU A 279 14.75 -4.45 36.93
N CYS A 280 15.62 -3.73 37.63
CA CYS A 280 17.01 -4.14 37.89
C CYS A 280 17.32 -4.06 39.39
N ALA A 281 18.24 -4.90 39.86
CA ALA A 281 18.81 -4.79 41.20
C ALA A 281 20.29 -4.38 41.13
N LYS A 282 20.66 -3.39 41.93
CA LYS A 282 22.05 -2.97 42.15
C LYS A 282 22.48 -3.37 43.56
N TYR A 283 23.54 -4.16 43.68
CA TYR A 283 24.00 -4.71 44.95
C TYR A 283 25.52 -4.93 44.93
N VAL A 284 26.12 -5.14 46.11
CA VAL A 284 27.53 -5.52 46.22
C VAL A 284 27.60 -7.05 46.24
N ASP A 285 28.26 -7.64 45.24
CA ASP A 285 28.61 -9.06 45.25
C ASP A 285 29.71 -9.26 46.28
N VAL A 286 29.38 -9.92 47.39
CA VAL A 286 30.29 -10.05 48.54
C VAL A 286 31.42 -11.03 48.31
N ASP A 287 31.29 -11.93 47.33
CA ASP A 287 32.32 -12.91 46.99
C ASP A 287 33.39 -12.28 46.10
N GLU A 288 32.96 -11.48 45.13
CA GLU A 288 33.84 -10.81 44.16
C GLU A 288 34.24 -9.38 44.59
N LEU A 289 33.61 -8.85 45.64
CA LEU A 289 33.76 -7.47 46.13
C LEU A 289 33.52 -6.38 45.07
N VAL A 290 32.62 -6.65 44.11
CA VAL A 290 32.25 -5.72 43.04
C VAL A 290 30.78 -5.31 43.13
N VAL A 291 30.48 -4.08 42.71
CA VAL A 291 29.09 -3.63 42.54
C VAL A 291 28.54 -4.24 41.25
N ARG A 292 27.43 -4.97 41.35
CA ARG A 292 26.70 -5.52 40.21
C ARG A 292 25.40 -4.77 40.01
N LYS A 293 24.94 -4.74 38.75
CA LYS A 293 23.60 -4.34 38.34
C LYS A 293 23.06 -5.44 37.44
N ASP A 294 22.11 -6.20 37.96
CA ASP A 294 21.49 -7.31 37.23
C ASP A 294 20.03 -7.02 36.92
N PHE A 295 19.61 -7.44 35.73
CA PHE A 295 18.24 -7.35 35.28
C PHE A 295 17.39 -8.44 35.94
N LEU A 296 16.19 -8.08 36.40
CA LEU A 296 15.25 -8.99 37.05
C LEU A 296 14.06 -9.32 36.15
N GLN A 297 13.43 -8.30 35.56
CA GLN A 297 12.22 -8.53 34.77
C GLN A 297 11.93 -7.37 33.83
N ARG A 298 11.33 -7.69 32.69
CA ARG A 298 10.60 -6.74 31.82
C ARG A 298 9.12 -7.09 31.90
N SER A 299 8.27 -6.09 32.10
CA SER A 299 6.81 -6.26 32.09
C SER A 299 6.22 -5.27 31.11
N GLY A 300 5.38 -5.78 30.19
CA GLY A 300 4.68 -5.04 29.16
C GLY A 300 4.52 -5.85 27.88
#